data_AF-A0A3B9QRI7-F1
#
_entry.id   AF-A0A3B9QRI7-F1
#
_cell.length_a   1.000
_cell.length_b   1.000
_cell.length_c   1.000
_cell.angle_alpha   90.00
_cell.angle_beta   90.00
_cell.angle_gamma   90.00
#
_symmetry.space_group_name_H-M   'P 1'
#
loop_
_entity.id
_entity.type
_entity.pdbx_description
1 polymer ?
#
loop_
_entity_poly.entity_id
_entity_poly.type
_entity_poly.pdbx_seq_one_letter_code
_entity_poly.pdbx_strand_id
1 'polypeptide(L)'
;MELFLPVPGLEDRVLVARKVRFADVPYTWVKVYFLDPEGNPFPLIRRVPRTQGVGAQALELLLSGPTWRERARGYWSALPAGMELYSLSISSGVAEVWLAGKAGELSPELAALVLAQTEKTLVEFPTVHQVRVYFNGQPLSSVPGYFATQLEATVPAAGL
;
A
#
# COMPACT_ATOMS: atom_id res chain seq x y z
N MET A 1 25.81 4.49 31.25
CA MET A 1 25.01 4.69 32.48
C MET A 1 24.87 6.19 32.65
N GLU A 2 23.83 6.79 32.07
CA GLU A 2 23.56 8.21 32.27
C GLU A 2 22.66 8.37 33.49
N LEU A 3 23.19 9.01 34.51
CA LEU A 3 22.49 9.37 35.74
C LEU A 3 21.53 10.51 35.42
N PHE A 4 20.23 10.22 35.43
CA PHE A 4 19.19 11.24 35.39
C PHE A 4 19.25 12.02 36.71
N LEU A 5 19.73 13.26 36.67
CA LEU A 5 19.69 14.14 37.83
C LEU A 5 18.24 14.64 38.03
N PRO A 6 17.70 14.58 39.27
CA PRO A 6 16.36 15.10 39.55
C PRO A 6 16.34 16.63 39.37
N VAL A 7 15.30 17.14 38.71
CA VAL A 7 15.08 18.58 38.51
C VAL A 7 14.60 19.19 39.83
N PRO A 8 15.33 20.12 40.45
CA PRO A 8 14.93 20.76 41.70
C PRO A 8 13.63 21.57 41.53
N GLY A 9 12.67 21.42 42.45
CA GLY A 9 11.41 22.17 42.46
C GLY A 9 10.18 21.41 41.96
N LEU A 10 10.30 20.10 41.70
CA LEU A 10 9.16 19.22 41.34
C LEU A 10 8.86 18.16 42.41
N GLU A 11 9.33 18.38 43.64
CA GLU A 11 9.27 17.41 44.73
C GLU A 11 7.84 17.09 45.23
N ASP A 12 6.86 18.00 45.09
CA ASP A 12 5.56 17.87 45.77
C ASP A 12 4.30 17.89 44.89
N ARG A 13 4.42 17.71 43.57
CA ARG A 13 3.24 17.57 42.70
C ARG A 13 3.37 16.41 41.74
N VAL A 14 3.35 15.20 42.29
CA VAL A 14 2.84 14.05 41.55
C VAL A 14 1.36 14.31 41.26
N LEU A 15 1.06 14.95 40.12
CA LEU A 15 -0.30 15.06 39.58
C LEU A 15 -0.70 13.67 39.06
N VAL A 16 -0.98 12.72 39.97
CA VAL A 16 -1.56 11.41 39.69
C VAL A 16 -0.80 10.63 38.59
N ALA A 17 0.09 9.71 38.99
CA ALA A 17 0.55 8.64 38.11
C ALA A 17 -0.60 7.65 37.86
N ARG A 18 -1.57 8.04 37.01
CA ARG A 18 -2.57 7.11 36.51
C ARG A 18 -1.82 6.14 35.61
N LYS A 19 -1.83 4.86 35.97
CA LYS A 19 -1.25 3.79 35.14
C LYS A 19 -1.97 3.84 33.78
N VAL A 20 -1.38 4.49 32.79
CA VAL A 20 -1.91 4.53 31.42
C VAL A 20 -1.82 3.10 30.92
N ARG A 21 -2.94 2.37 31.00
CA ARG A 21 -3.07 1.10 30.31
C ARG A 21 -3.27 1.46 28.84
N PHE A 22 -2.18 1.52 28.09
CA PHE A 22 -2.30 1.42 26.64
C PHE A 22 -2.99 0.09 26.36
N ALA A 23 -4.11 0.13 25.65
CA ALA A 23 -4.72 -1.10 25.18
C ALA A 23 -3.66 -1.82 24.33
N ASP A 24 -3.37 -3.07 24.67
CA ASP A 24 -2.57 -3.93 23.81
C ASP A 24 -3.44 -4.23 22.58
N VAL A 25 -3.24 -3.45 21.52
CA VAL A 25 -3.96 -3.67 20.27
C VAL A 25 -3.18 -4.74 19.52
N PRO A 26 -3.75 -5.93 19.29
CA PRO A 26 -3.07 -6.98 18.56
C PRO A 26 -2.72 -6.44 17.17
N TYR A 27 -1.49 -6.69 16.72
CA TYR A 27 -1.01 -6.27 15.41
C TYR A 27 -0.74 -7.47 14.52
N THR A 28 -0.68 -7.21 13.22
CA THR A 28 -0.20 -8.16 12.22
C THR A 28 0.78 -7.46 11.28
N TRP A 29 1.59 -8.25 10.60
CA TRP A 29 2.44 -7.79 9.53
C TRP A 29 1.74 -8.02 8.20
N VAL A 30 1.81 -7.02 7.31
CA VAL A 30 1.32 -7.09 5.93
C VAL A 30 2.45 -6.66 5.01
N LYS A 31 2.55 -7.22 3.81
CA LYS A 31 3.45 -6.66 2.80
C LYS A 31 2.63 -5.73 1.91
N VAL A 32 3.24 -4.60 1.58
CA VAL A 32 2.71 -3.62 0.64
C VAL A 32 3.69 -3.53 -0.50
N TYR A 33 3.20 -3.70 -1.73
CA TYR A 33 4.07 -3.80 -2.90
C TYR A 33 4.25 -2.42 -3.53
N PHE A 34 5.45 -1.86 -3.35
CA PHE A 34 5.92 -0.66 -4.04
C PHE A 34 6.79 -1.06 -5.23
N LEU A 35 7.29 -0.11 -6.00
CA LEU A 35 8.22 -0.37 -7.09
C LEU A 35 9.65 -0.18 -6.62
N ASP A 36 10.52 -1.12 -6.96
CA ASP A 36 11.98 -0.99 -6.79
C ASP A 36 12.58 -0.02 -7.82
N PRO A 37 13.88 0.33 -7.73
CA PRO A 37 14.52 1.23 -8.68
C PRO A 37 14.41 0.79 -10.15
N GLU A 38 14.25 -0.51 -10.39
CA GLU A 38 14.08 -1.12 -11.71
C GLU A 38 12.62 -1.13 -12.19
N GLY A 39 11.67 -0.73 -11.35
CA GLY A 39 10.24 -0.65 -11.68
C GLY A 39 9.46 -1.95 -11.45
N ASN A 40 10.00 -2.91 -10.70
CA ASN A 40 9.34 -4.16 -10.37
C ASN A 40 8.61 -4.09 -9.02
N PRO A 41 7.43 -4.74 -8.87
CA PRO A 41 6.75 -4.83 -7.58
C PRO A 41 7.60 -5.54 -6.51
N PHE A 42 7.94 -4.82 -5.45
CA PHE A 42 8.76 -5.28 -4.34
C PHE A 42 8.01 -5.16 -2.99
N PRO A 43 7.99 -6.22 -2.15
CA PRO A 43 7.26 -6.21 -0.89
C PRO A 43 8.00 -5.42 0.20
N LEU A 44 7.34 -4.39 0.75
CA LEU A 44 7.77 -3.70 1.97
C LEU A 44 6.83 -4.04 3.12
N ILE A 45 7.39 -4.51 4.23
CA ILE A 45 6.62 -5.02 5.37
C ILE A 45 6.14 -3.86 6.26
N ARG A 46 4.85 -3.88 6.61
CA ARG A 46 4.18 -2.90 7.46
C ARG A 46 3.50 -3.57 8.64
N ARG A 47 3.56 -2.91 9.79
CA ARG A 47 2.79 -3.30 10.98
C ARG A 47 1.45 -2.58 10.96
N VAL A 48 0.36 -3.35 11.01
CA VAL A 48 -1.00 -2.80 11.06
C VAL A 48 -1.77 -3.40 12.25
N PRO A 49 -2.71 -2.65 12.84
CA PRO A 49 -3.68 -3.22 13.77
C PRO A 49 -4.40 -4.43 13.14
N ARG A 50 -4.56 -5.50 13.92
CA ARG A 50 -5.33 -6.67 13.48
C ARG A 50 -6.81 -6.31 13.49
N THR A 51 -7.42 -6.27 12.31
CA THR A 51 -8.86 -6.02 12.12
C THR A 51 -9.44 -7.03 11.14
N GLN A 52 -10.75 -7.00 10.88
CA GLN A 52 -11.35 -7.79 9.80
C GLN A 52 -11.03 -7.21 8.41
N GLY A 53 -10.69 -5.91 8.32
CA GLY A 53 -10.40 -5.19 7.08
C GLY A 53 -8.91 -5.02 6.79
N VAL A 54 -8.10 -6.08 6.94
CA VAL A 54 -6.65 -5.99 6.72
C VAL A 54 -6.31 -5.64 5.27
N GLY A 55 -7.10 -6.12 4.30
CA GLY A 55 -6.94 -5.77 2.88
C GLY A 55 -7.12 -4.29 2.58
N ALA A 56 -8.14 -3.65 3.17
CA ALA A 56 -8.37 -2.22 3.02
C ALA A 56 -7.20 -1.40 3.59
N GLN A 57 -6.71 -1.76 4.79
CA GLN A 57 -5.54 -1.11 5.38
C GLN A 57 -4.26 -1.29 4.53
N ALA A 58 -4.06 -2.46 3.93
CA ALA A 58 -2.92 -2.68 3.03
C ALA A 58 -2.99 -1.76 1.80
N LEU A 59 -4.18 -1.54 1.24
CA LEU A 59 -4.39 -0.59 0.14
C LEU A 59 -4.23 0.86 0.57
N GLU A 60 -4.73 1.26 1.75
CA GLU A 60 -4.52 2.60 2.29
C GLU A 60 -3.04 2.90 2.50
N LEU A 61 -2.26 1.91 2.96
CA LEU A 61 -0.80 2.01 3.06
C LEU A 61 -0.13 2.12 1.69
N LEU A 62 -0.63 1.40 0.68
CA LEU A 62 -0.14 1.51 -0.69
C LEU A 62 -0.39 2.92 -1.26
N LEU A 63 -1.61 3.45 -1.07
CA LEU A 63 -2.03 4.78 -1.49
C LEU A 63 -1.25 5.89 -0.77
N SER A 64 -0.88 5.67 0.49
CA SER A 64 -0.02 6.58 1.26
C SER A 64 1.40 6.68 0.70
N GLY A 65 1.80 5.72 -0.14
CA GLY A 65 3.12 5.69 -0.76
C GLY A 65 4.25 5.21 0.16
N PRO A 66 5.48 5.11 -0.38
CA PRO A 66 6.65 4.74 0.39
C PRO A 66 7.06 5.85 1.38
N THR A 67 7.57 5.42 2.53
CA THR A 67 8.13 6.33 3.54
C THR A 67 9.35 7.06 2.99
N TRP A 68 9.74 8.16 3.65
CA TRP A 68 10.93 8.91 3.26
C TRP A 68 12.20 8.04 3.22
N ARG A 69 12.32 7.05 4.13
CA ARG A 69 13.49 6.15 4.21
C ARG A 69 13.55 5.19 3.04
N GLU A 70 12.41 4.74 2.55
CA GLU A 70 12.32 3.82 1.42
C GLU A 70 12.52 4.57 0.11
N ARG A 71 11.97 5.78 -0.01
CA ARG A 71 12.28 6.69 -1.11
C ARG A 71 13.77 6.99 -1.20
N ALA A 72 14.44 7.21 -0.06
CA ALA A 72 15.89 7.38 -0.02
C ALA A 72 16.68 6.12 -0.47
N ARG A 73 16.05 4.95 -0.50
CA ARG A 73 16.61 3.69 -1.03
C ARG A 73 16.19 3.41 -2.47
N GLY A 74 15.44 4.32 -3.10
CA GLY A 74 14.99 4.20 -4.49
C GLY A 74 13.63 3.53 -4.69
N TYR A 75 12.90 3.19 -3.63
CA TYR A 75 11.53 2.68 -3.78
C TYR A 75 10.55 3.81 -4.09
N TRP A 76 9.60 3.55 -4.99
CA TRP A 76 8.62 4.51 -5.46
C TRP A 76 7.24 3.88 -5.68
N SER A 77 6.24 4.67 -6.04
CA SER A 77 4.87 4.20 -6.32
C SER A 77 4.37 4.83 -7.61
N ALA A 78 3.68 4.04 -8.44
CA ALA A 78 2.99 4.53 -9.62
C ALA A 78 1.62 5.13 -9.30
N LEU A 79 1.09 4.92 -8.08
CA LEU A 79 -0.20 5.47 -7.67
C LEU A 79 -0.10 7.01 -7.56
N PRO A 80 -0.88 7.78 -8.35
CA PRO A 80 -0.85 9.23 -8.30
C PRO A 80 -1.22 9.79 -6.93
N ALA A 81 -0.62 10.91 -6.57
CA ALA A 81 -0.96 11.60 -5.32
C ALA A 81 -2.43 12.05 -5.32
N GLY A 82 -3.11 11.89 -4.18
CA GLY A 82 -4.53 12.25 -4.03
C GLY A 82 -5.49 11.22 -4.64
N MET A 83 -5.00 10.02 -4.97
CA MET A 83 -5.85 8.85 -5.19
C MET A 83 -6.30 8.30 -3.84
N GLU A 84 -7.57 7.93 -3.76
CA GLU A 84 -8.24 7.48 -2.54
C GLU A 84 -8.97 6.15 -2.80
N LEU A 85 -9.02 5.30 -1.77
CA LEU A 85 -9.83 4.10 -1.80
C LEU A 85 -11.29 4.48 -1.56
N TYR A 86 -12.12 4.34 -2.59
CA TYR A 86 -13.57 4.56 -2.48
C TYR A 86 -14.27 3.33 -1.91
N SER A 87 -13.92 2.13 -2.40
CA SER A 87 -14.50 0.88 -1.92
C SER A 87 -13.58 -0.30 -2.21
N LEU A 88 -13.66 -1.32 -1.35
CA LEU A 88 -13.09 -2.63 -1.55
C LEU A 88 -14.15 -3.68 -1.22
N SER A 89 -14.50 -4.51 -2.20
CA SER A 89 -15.34 -5.70 -2.00
C SER A 89 -14.55 -6.94 -2.39
N ILE A 90 -14.75 -8.03 -1.64
CA ILE A 90 -14.17 -9.34 -1.98
C ILE A 90 -15.31 -10.34 -1.99
N SER A 91 -15.58 -10.92 -3.15
CA SER A 91 -16.65 -11.91 -3.35
C SER A 91 -16.15 -13.04 -4.24
N SER A 92 -16.37 -14.28 -3.83
CA SER A 92 -15.99 -15.48 -4.59
C SER A 92 -14.53 -15.49 -5.06
N GLY A 93 -13.60 -14.97 -4.26
CA GLY A 93 -12.17 -14.89 -4.61
C GLY A 93 -11.79 -13.70 -5.49
N VAL A 94 -12.73 -12.84 -5.87
CA VAL A 94 -12.47 -11.65 -6.69
C VAL A 94 -12.53 -10.41 -5.80
N ALA A 95 -11.44 -9.65 -5.76
CA ALA A 95 -11.38 -8.35 -5.10
C ALA A 95 -11.67 -7.23 -6.12
N GLU A 96 -12.73 -6.46 -5.91
CA GLU A 96 -13.02 -5.26 -6.70
C GLU A 96 -12.58 -4.03 -5.92
N VAL A 97 -11.60 -3.33 -6.48
CA VAL A 97 -10.98 -2.15 -5.89
C VAL A 97 -11.45 -0.93 -6.66
N TRP A 98 -12.17 -0.04 -5.98
CA TRP A 98 -12.63 1.21 -6.56
C TRP A 98 -11.77 2.35 -6.01
N LEU A 99 -11.01 2.97 -6.90
CA LEU A 99 -10.16 4.11 -6.63
C LEU A 99 -10.79 5.36 -7.22
N ALA A 100 -10.73 6.46 -6.48
CA ALA A 100 -11.16 7.77 -6.93
C ALA A 100 -10.03 8.78 -6.76
N GLY A 101 -10.02 9.84 -7.56
CA GLY A 101 -9.02 10.89 -7.41
C GLY A 101 -9.10 11.98 -8.46
N LYS A 102 -8.29 13.02 -8.27
CA LYS A 102 -8.22 14.16 -9.21
C LYS A 102 -7.27 13.95 -10.39
N ALA A 103 -6.54 12.83 -10.41
CA ALA A 103 -5.73 12.49 -11.56
C ALA A 103 -6.63 12.30 -12.79
N GLY A 104 -6.14 12.77 -13.95
CA GLY A 104 -6.77 12.52 -15.23
C GLY A 104 -6.66 11.05 -15.64
N GLU A 105 -6.91 10.76 -16.91
CA GLU A 105 -6.69 9.42 -17.46
C GLU A 105 -5.24 8.98 -17.26
N LEU A 106 -5.06 7.74 -16.82
CA LEU A 106 -3.74 7.14 -16.65
C LEU A 106 -3.23 6.67 -18.01
N SER A 107 -1.94 6.88 -18.28
CA SER A 107 -1.32 6.26 -19.45
C SER A 107 -1.33 4.72 -19.31
N PRO A 108 -1.21 3.97 -20.41
CA PRO A 108 -1.25 2.51 -20.38
C PRO A 108 -0.16 1.91 -19.48
N GLU A 109 1.04 2.48 -19.52
CA GLU A 109 2.18 2.05 -18.72
C GLU A 109 1.93 2.32 -17.23
N LEU A 110 1.40 3.51 -16.90
CA LEU A 110 1.09 3.87 -15.52
C LEU A 110 -0.04 3.00 -14.96
N ALA A 111 -1.08 2.75 -15.76
CA ALA A 111 -2.19 1.86 -15.40
C ALA A 111 -1.71 0.44 -15.12
N ALA A 112 -0.78 -0.09 -15.94
CA ALA A 112 -0.18 -1.40 -15.72
C ALA A 112 0.60 -1.49 -14.40
N LEU A 113 1.39 -0.46 -14.07
CA LEU A 113 2.13 -0.41 -12.80
C LEU A 113 1.21 -0.31 -11.58
N VAL A 114 0.18 0.56 -11.64
CA VAL A 114 -0.82 0.70 -10.57
C VAL A 114 -1.53 -0.63 -10.33
N LEU A 115 -1.93 -1.30 -11.41
CA LEU A 115 -2.56 -2.61 -11.33
C LEU A 115 -1.61 -3.64 -10.70
N ALA A 116 -0.36 -3.73 -11.16
CA ALA A 116 0.61 -4.69 -10.64
C ALA A 116 0.89 -4.53 -9.15
N GLN A 117 1.03 -3.29 -8.66
CA GLN A 117 1.20 -3.01 -7.23
C GLN A 117 -0.04 -3.40 -6.41
N THR A 118 -1.23 -3.07 -6.92
CA THR A 118 -2.51 -3.35 -6.26
C THR A 118 -2.79 -4.85 -6.20
N GLU A 119 -2.56 -5.55 -7.31
CA GLU A 119 -2.69 -7.00 -7.42
C GLU A 119 -1.79 -7.71 -6.43
N LYS A 120 -0.47 -7.42 -6.46
CA LYS A 120 0.50 -8.08 -5.58
C LYS A 120 0.21 -7.83 -4.10
N THR A 121 -0.31 -6.65 -3.76
CA THR A 121 -0.69 -6.33 -2.38
C THR A 121 -1.91 -7.13 -1.91
N LEU A 122 -2.89 -7.39 -2.78
CA LEU A 122 -4.14 -8.07 -2.40
C LEU A 122 -4.08 -9.60 -2.52
N VAL A 123 -3.32 -10.15 -3.47
CA VAL A 123 -3.20 -11.62 -3.64
C VAL A 123 -2.41 -12.29 -2.51
N GLU A 124 -1.81 -11.50 -1.60
CA GLU A 124 -1.28 -12.02 -0.35
C GLU A 124 -2.35 -12.58 0.59
N PHE A 125 -3.60 -12.12 0.44
CA PHE A 125 -4.72 -12.62 1.23
C PHE A 125 -5.26 -13.90 0.57
N PRO A 126 -5.34 -15.02 1.31
CA PRO A 126 -5.73 -16.32 0.74
C PRO A 126 -7.17 -16.33 0.18
N THR A 127 -7.99 -15.34 0.56
CA THR A 127 -9.36 -15.14 0.07
C THR A 127 -9.42 -14.41 -1.28
N VAL A 128 -8.28 -13.98 -1.83
CA VAL A 128 -8.19 -13.22 -3.08
C VAL A 128 -7.41 -14.03 -4.10
N HIS A 129 -8.05 -14.34 -5.22
CA HIS A 129 -7.48 -15.07 -6.36
C HIS A 129 -7.35 -14.16 -7.59
N GLN A 130 -8.24 -13.19 -7.72
CA GLN A 130 -8.24 -12.21 -8.81
C GLN A 130 -8.52 -10.82 -8.24
N VAL A 131 -7.94 -9.80 -8.86
CA VAL A 131 -8.18 -8.41 -8.52
C VAL A 131 -8.69 -7.68 -9.76
N ARG A 132 -9.65 -6.79 -9.57
CA ARG A 132 -10.17 -5.87 -10.58
C ARG A 132 -10.07 -4.46 -10.03
N VAL A 133 -9.34 -3.61 -10.73
CA VAL A 133 -9.10 -2.23 -10.29
C VAL A 133 -9.83 -1.27 -11.21
N TYR A 134 -10.59 -0.38 -10.59
CA TYR A 134 -11.33 0.68 -11.25
C TYR A 134 -10.77 2.01 -10.77
N PHE A 135 -10.55 2.95 -11.69
CA PHE A 135 -10.19 4.33 -11.36
C PHE A 135 -11.21 5.28 -11.99
N ASN A 136 -11.81 6.15 -11.18
CA ASN A 136 -12.82 7.11 -11.61
C ASN A 136 -13.94 6.47 -12.46
N GLY A 137 -14.35 5.25 -12.10
CA GLY A 137 -15.43 4.51 -12.77
C GLY A 137 -15.01 3.69 -13.99
N GLN A 138 -13.75 3.75 -14.42
CA GLN A 138 -13.23 3.00 -15.56
C GLN A 138 -12.33 1.84 -15.11
N PRO A 139 -12.48 0.62 -15.64
CA PRO A 139 -11.56 -0.48 -15.35
C PRO A 139 -10.18 -0.21 -15.94
N LEU A 140 -9.12 -0.37 -15.14
CA LEU A 140 -7.75 -0.13 -15.59
C LEU A 140 -7.31 -1.08 -16.72
N SER A 141 -7.88 -2.28 -16.78
CA SER A 141 -7.63 -3.25 -17.87
C SER A 141 -8.18 -2.80 -19.23
N SER A 142 -9.04 -1.78 -19.27
CA SER A 142 -9.62 -1.25 -20.50
C SER A 142 -8.90 -0.01 -21.02
N VAL A 143 -7.81 0.42 -20.38
CA VAL A 143 -6.98 1.52 -20.87
C VAL A 143 -6.39 1.13 -22.23
N PRO A 144 -6.62 1.91 -23.30
CA PRO A 144 -6.14 1.57 -24.65
C PRO A 144 -4.62 1.37 -24.68
N GLY A 145 -4.13 0.24 -25.18
CA GLY A 145 -2.69 -0.09 -25.19
C GLY A 145 -2.22 -0.99 -24.04
N TYR A 146 -3.06 -1.19 -23.01
CA TYR A 146 -2.75 -2.06 -21.87
C TYR A 146 -2.31 -3.49 -22.28
N PHE A 147 -3.04 -4.12 -23.21
CA PHE A 147 -2.68 -5.45 -23.70
C PHE A 147 -1.40 -5.46 -24.55
N ALA A 148 -1.05 -4.36 -25.21
CA ALA A 148 0.19 -4.27 -25.98
C ALA A 148 1.41 -4.25 -25.05
N THR A 149 1.36 -3.47 -23.97
CA THR A 149 2.37 -3.46 -22.90
C THR A 149 2.52 -4.84 -22.25
N GLN A 150 1.42 -5.57 -22.05
CA GLN A 150 1.44 -6.90 -21.44
C GLN A 150 2.02 -7.98 -22.38
N LEU A 151 1.84 -7.81 -23.69
CA LEU A 151 2.46 -8.66 -24.71
C LEU A 151 3.97 -8.41 -24.82
N GLU A 152 4.42 -7.15 -24.84
CA GLU A 152 5.87 -6.82 -24.87
C GLU A 152 6.61 -7.30 -23.61
N ALA A 153 5.98 -7.24 -22.43
CA ALA A 153 6.55 -7.76 -21.19
C ALA A 153 6.66 -9.30 -21.14
N THR A 154 5.98 -10.03 -22.04
CA THR A 154 5.96 -11.50 -22.10
C THR A 154 6.92 -12.05 -23.17
N VAL A 155 7.43 -11.23 -24.09
CA VAL A 155 8.45 -11.66 -25.04
C VAL A 155 9.82 -11.41 -24.40
N PRO A 156 10.53 -12.43 -23.85
CA PRO A 156 11.94 -12.23 -23.59
C PRO A 156 12.59 -11.88 -24.92
N ALA A 157 13.44 -10.85 -24.93
CA ALA A 157 14.27 -10.53 -26.08
C ALA A 157 15.00 -11.80 -26.53
N ALA A 158 14.44 -12.49 -27.52
CA ALA A 158 15.11 -13.54 -28.25
C ALA A 158 16.17 -12.79 -29.06
N GLY A 159 17.36 -12.70 -28.47
CA GLY A 159 18.52 -12.11 -29.10
C GLY A 159 18.89 -12.87 -30.36
N LEU A 160 19.18 -12.07 -31.39
CA LEU A 160 20.09 -12.27 -32.52
C LEU A 160 19.91 -13.52 -33.39
#